data_AF-A0AAW8KIW9-F1
#
_entry.id   AF-A0AAW8KIW9-F1
#
_cell.length_a   1.000
_cell.length_b   1.000
_cell.length_c   1.000
_cell.angle_alpha   90.00
_cell.angle_beta   90.00
_cell.angle_gamma   90.00
#
_symmetry.space_group_name_H-M   'P 1'
#
loop_
_entity.id
_entity.type
_entity.pdbx_description
1 polymer ?
#
loop_
_entity_poly.entity_id
_entity_poly.type
_entity_poly.pdbx_seq_one_letter_code
_entity_poly.pdbx_strand_id
1 'polypeptide(L)' 'IYSSPYLEVFNERIEFNGEYIPDSYLDKYADQVSKIAREMCDEGLLSPTEFDVVTAIGFMYFAEKKADYVLLEVGLG' A
#
# COMPACT_ATOMS: atom_id res chain seq x y z
N ILE A 1 -3.56 -9.78 -4.21
CA ILE A 1 -4.58 -8.99 -4.92
C ILE A 1 -4.54 -7.59 -4.33
N TYR A 2 -4.50 -6.57 -5.19
CA TYR A 2 -4.69 -5.18 -4.82
C TYR A 2 -5.98 -4.68 -5.47
N SER A 3 -6.88 -4.13 -4.67
CA SER A 3 -8.19 -3.65 -5.12
C SER A 3 -8.56 -2.31 -4.49
N SER A 4 -9.46 -1.58 -5.12
CA SER A 4 -9.97 -0.31 -4.59
C SER A 4 -11.37 0.05 -5.11
N PRO A 5 -12.24 0.69 -4.31
CA PRO A 5 -12.05 1.05 -2.89
C PRO A 5 -12.21 -0.16 -1.95
N TYR A 6 -12.09 0.05 -0.63
CA TYR A 6 -12.55 -0.93 0.36
C TYR A 6 -14.01 -0.67 0.72
N LEU A 7 -14.71 -1.68 1.25
CA LEU A 7 -16.12 -1.59 1.68
C LEU A 7 -16.27 -1.48 3.21
N GLU A 8 -15.69 -2.40 3.98
CA GLU A 8 -15.88 -2.45 5.45
C GLU A 8 -14.60 -2.13 6.21
N VAL A 9 -13.48 -2.78 5.84
CA VAL A 9 -12.17 -2.59 6.48
C VAL A 9 -11.11 -2.21 5.47
N PHE A 10 -10.22 -1.30 5.86
CA PHE A 10 -9.16 -0.78 5.00
C PHE A 10 -8.30 -1.88 4.37
N ASN A 11 -8.06 -2.94 5.13
CA ASN A 11 -7.21 -4.07 4.80
C ASN A 11 -7.71 -4.85 3.56
N GLU A 12 -8.98 -4.74 3.19
CA GLU A 12 -9.55 -5.33 1.98
C GLU A 12 -8.80 -4.93 0.70
N ARG A 13 -8.15 -3.76 0.69
CA ARG A 13 -7.39 -3.29 -0.48
C ARG A 13 -6.18 -4.15 -0.80
N ILE A 14 -5.69 -4.93 0.16
CA ILE A 14 -4.45 -5.72 0.01
C ILE A 14 -4.67 -7.11 0.59
N GLU A 15 -4.72 -8.10 -0.29
CA GLU A 15 -4.93 -9.50 0.08
C GLU A 15 -3.78 -10.39 -0.44
N PHE A 16 -3.34 -11.35 0.37
CA PHE A 16 -2.39 -12.38 -0.04
C PHE A 16 -2.93 -13.78 0.28
N ASN A 17 -3.14 -14.60 -0.75
CA ASN A 17 -3.68 -15.95 -0.65
C ASN A 17 -5.00 -16.07 0.14
N GLY A 18 -5.96 -15.15 -0.08
CA GLY A 18 -7.27 -15.15 0.58
C GLY A 18 -7.31 -14.42 1.93
N GLU A 19 -6.17 -13.94 2.43
CA GLU A 19 -6.07 -13.26 3.71
C GLU A 19 -5.71 -11.78 3.54
N TYR A 20 -6.48 -10.90 4.17
CA TYR A 20 -6.19 -9.47 4.18
C TYR A 20 -4.85 -9.17 4.88
N ILE A 21 -4.20 -8.08 4.48
CA ILE A 21 -3.02 -7.58 5.16
C ILE A 21 -3.33 -7.40 6.66
N PRO A 22 -2.53 -7.95 7.59
CA PRO A 22 -2.76 -7.70 9.02
C PRO A 22 -2.42 -6.26 9.42
N ASP A 23 -3.09 -5.71 10.42
CA ASP A 23 -2.84 -4.34 10.93
C ASP A 23 -1.38 -4.09 11.27
N SER A 24 -0.70 -5.08 11.86
CA SER A 24 0.72 -4.97 12.20
C SER A 24 1.64 -4.76 10.99
N TYR A 25 1.28 -5.30 9.83
CA TYR A 25 2.00 -5.04 8.58
C TYR A 25 1.61 -3.68 8.02
N LEU A 26 0.32 -3.33 8.08
CA LEU A 26 -0.18 -2.05 7.62
C LEU A 26 0.50 -0.89 8.38
N ASP A 27 0.54 -0.95 9.70
CA ASP A 27 1.21 0.03 10.57
C ASP A 27 2.69 0.16 10.23
N LYS A 28 3.40 -0.98 10.15
CA LYS A 28 4.82 -1.04 9.80
C LYS A 28 5.11 -0.31 8.49
N TYR A 29 4.33 -0.58 7.44
CA TYR A 29 4.57 0.03 6.14
C TYR A 29 4.05 1.46 6.06
N ALA A 30 2.94 1.78 6.71
CA ALA A 30 2.43 3.15 6.79
C ALA A 30 3.46 4.08 7.46
N ASP A 31 4.10 3.65 8.54
CA ASP A 31 5.18 4.39 9.19
C ASP A 31 6.38 4.60 8.25
N GLN A 32 6.79 3.54 7.55
CA GLN A 32 7.91 3.61 6.62
C GLN A 32 7.63 4.55 5.44
N VAL A 33 6.48 4.41 4.79
CA VAL A 33 6.10 5.23 3.63
C VAL A 33 5.85 6.67 4.06
N SER A 34 5.22 6.89 5.21
CA SER A 34 5.01 8.24 5.76
C SER A 34 6.32 8.96 6.06
N LYS A 35 7.34 8.24 6.56
CA LYS A 35 8.67 8.81 6.76
C LYS A 35 9.29 9.25 5.44
N ILE A 36 9.26 8.38 4.42
CA ILE A 36 9.81 8.67 3.10
C ILE A 36 9.05 9.84 2.43
N ALA A 37 7.72 9.88 2.58
CA ALA A 37 6.90 10.99 2.06
C ALA A 37 7.31 12.34 2.68
N ARG A 38 7.67 12.38 3.96
CA ARG A 38 8.20 13.59 4.61
C ARG A 38 9.57 13.98 4.06
N GLU A 39 10.47 13.01 3.91
CA GLU A 39 11.80 13.24 3.31
C GLU A 39 11.68 13.81 1.88
N MET A 40 10.76 13.29 1.06
CA MET A 40 10.46 13.82 -0.27
C MET A 40 10.02 15.29 -0.22
N CYS A 41 9.13 15.64 0.72
CA CYS A 41 8.68 17.02 0.90
C CYS A 41 9.83 17.95 1.35
N ASP A 42 10.71 17.47 2.25
CA ASP A 42 11.88 18.22 2.71
C ASP A 42 12.88 18.49 1.57
N GLU A 43 12.94 17.58 0.59
CA GLU A 43 13.71 17.73 -0.65
C GLU A 43 13.02 18.62 -1.71
N GLY A 44 11.83 19.15 -1.42
CA GLY A 44 11.06 20.03 -2.30
C GLY A 44 10.22 19.31 -3.36
N LEU A 45 10.06 17.98 -3.24
CA LEU A 45 9.13 17.21 -4.07
C LEU A 45 7.69 17.36 -3.57
N LEU A 46 6.73 17.03 -4.44
CA LEU A 46 5.32 17.01 -4.06
C LEU A 46 5.03 15.84 -3.12
N SER A 47 4.18 16.10 -2.11
CA SER A 47 3.67 15.04 -1.23
C SER A 47 2.90 14.00 -2.06
N PRO A 48 3.14 12.70 -1.84
CA PRO A 48 2.33 11.65 -2.45
C PRO A 48 0.87 11.76 -1.97
N THR A 49 -0.06 11.35 -2.84
CA THR A 49 -1.47 11.23 -2.48
C THR A 49 -1.70 10.01 -1.59
N GLU A 50 -2.87 9.92 -0.97
CA GLU A 50 -3.27 8.70 -0.23
C GLU A 50 -3.16 7.47 -1.14
N PHE A 51 -3.60 7.56 -2.39
CA PHE A 51 -3.57 6.42 -3.31
C PHE A 51 -2.13 5.99 -3.64
N ASP A 52 -1.20 6.92 -3.79
CA ASP A 52 0.22 6.61 -3.99
C ASP A 52 0.80 5.88 -2.78
N VAL A 53 0.47 6.35 -1.57
CA VAL A 53 0.92 5.75 -0.31
C VAL A 53 0.39 4.32 -0.17
N VAL A 54 -0.91 4.10 -0.40
CA VAL A 54 -1.52 2.77 -0.27
C VAL A 54 -1.00 1.80 -1.32
N THR A 55 -0.78 2.30 -2.54
CA THR A 55 -0.19 1.49 -3.63
C THR A 55 1.24 1.07 -3.27
N ALA A 56 2.05 1.98 -2.72
CA ALA A 56 3.39 1.65 -2.25
C ALA A 56 3.38 0.59 -1.13
N ILE A 57 2.46 0.72 -0.16
CA ILE A 57 2.27 -0.29 0.90
C ILE A 57 1.91 -1.66 0.30
N GLY A 58 0.99 -1.70 -0.67
CA GLY A 58 0.62 -2.91 -1.40
C GLY A 58 1.84 -3.59 -2.03
N PHE A 59 2.66 -2.82 -2.77
CA PHE A 59 3.88 -3.33 -3.38
C PHE A 59 4.89 -3.87 -2.36
N MET A 60 5.10 -3.15 -1.25
CA MET A 60 5.98 -3.61 -0.17
C MET A 60 5.50 -4.93 0.43
N TYR A 61 4.20 -5.07 0.68
CA TYR A 61 3.64 -6.30 1.24
C TYR A 61 3.81 -7.49 0.28
N PHE A 62 3.48 -7.33 -1.01
CA PHE A 62 3.65 -8.41 -1.98
C PHE A 62 5.11 -8.80 -2.18
N ALA A 63 6.02 -7.82 -2.16
CA ALA A 63 7.46 -8.07 -2.24
C ALA A 63 7.97 -8.85 -1.01
N GLU A 64 7.58 -8.45 0.21
CA GLU A 64 7.96 -9.14 1.45
C GLU A 64 7.39 -10.57 1.50
N LYS A 65 6.16 -10.77 1.00
CA LYS A 65 5.55 -12.10 0.86
C LYS A 65 6.10 -12.93 -0.30
N LYS A 66 6.96 -12.35 -1.14
CA LYS A 66 7.53 -13.00 -2.34
C LYS A 66 6.44 -13.55 -3.25
N ALA A 67 5.42 -12.73 -3.53
CA ALA A 67 4.32 -13.11 -4.41
C ALA A 67 4.84 -13.49 -5.82
N ASP A 68 4.44 -14.65 -6.34
CA ASP A 68 4.80 -15.08 -7.70
C ASP A 68 4.11 -14.21 -8.77
N TYR A 69 2.88 -13.77 -8.48
CA TYR A 69 2.11 -12.85 -9.31
C TYR A 69 1.23 -11.95 -8.43
N VAL A 70 0.91 -10.76 -8.95
CA VAL A 70 0.02 -9.79 -8.31
C VAL A 70 -1.07 -9.40 -9.30
N LEU A 71 -2.33 -9.58 -8.91
CA LEU A 71 -3.45 -8.92 -9.57
C LEU A 71 -3.57 -7.50 -9.02
N LEU A 72 -3.32 -6.51 -9.87
CA LEU A 72 -3.31 -5.09 -9.51
C LEU A 72 -4.43 -4.36 -10.24
N GLU A 73 -5.48 -3.96 -9.52
CA GLU A 73 -6.53 -3.09 -10.05
C GLU A 73 -6.02 -1.65 -10.22
N VAL A 74 -6.36 -1.02 -11.35
CA VAL A 74 -6.04 0.39 -11.59
C VAL A 74 -7.04 1.27 -10.83
N GLY A 75 -6.55 2.27 -10.08
CA GLY A 75 -7.43 3.17 -9.32
C GLY A 75 -8.27 4.10 -10.21
N LEU A 76 -7.61 4.85 -11.09
CA LEU A 76 -8.27 5.70 -12.08
C LEU A 76 -7.43 5.73 -13.37
N GLY A 77 -8.11 5.72 -14.52
CA GLY A 77 -7.50 5.72 -15.85
C GLY A 77 -7.25 7.10 -16.41
#